data_AF-A0A8K0Y331-F1
#
_entry.id   AF-A0A8K0Y331-F1
#
_cell.length_a   1.000
_cell.length_b   1.000
_cell.length_c   1.000
_cell.angle_alpha   90.00
_cell.angle_beta   90.00
_cell.angle_gamma   90.00
#
_symmetry.space_group_name_H-M   'P 1'
#
loop_
_entity.id
_entity.type
_entity.pdbx_description
1 polymer ?
#
loop_
_entity_poly.entity_id
_entity_poly.type
_entity_poly.pdbx_seq_one_letter_code
_entity_poly.pdbx_strand_id
1 'polypeptide(L)'
;MILQKGETKYKLMKIIFTNDGSYSVTAPYHNEKKACLFKAAVDYRKHEQFLSLSDTIDNVELDDDDLALKISHHPSGFLHFSGKGITSRQDADGTITGIGIQSWPLSAPVPGPAFYVKIKNYQDMIKTAQSGAEDLCVNLETISADEDNTNTIVEGFFIRQQSQRYIYKENGLEYISLIHSSGVIMKLHVVRPAKINQYFGFLGLHIHTEALNSSLTYAEYSFSTSSGDVVCDENKQLLTGTCLYAMYPNITNEKLPSLNWPPKL
;
A
#
# COMPACT_ATOMS: atom_id res chain seq x y z
N MET A 1 -4.18 -2.19 -11.91
CA MET A 1 -5.38 -2.77 -11.28
C MET A 1 -6.57 -1.91 -11.61
N ILE A 2 -7.64 -2.55 -12.04
CA ILE A 2 -8.87 -1.93 -12.50
C ILE A 2 -10.02 -2.53 -11.70
N LEU A 3 -10.88 -1.66 -11.17
CA LEU A 3 -12.17 -2.05 -10.63
C LEU A 3 -13.23 -1.82 -11.72
N GLN A 4 -14.06 -2.82 -11.96
CA GLN A 4 -15.10 -2.78 -12.98
C GLN A 4 -16.48 -2.85 -12.31
N LYS A 5 -17.39 -1.94 -12.68
CA LYS A 5 -18.83 -1.98 -12.32
C LYS A 5 -19.63 -1.90 -13.61
N GLY A 6 -20.36 -2.97 -13.95
CA GLY A 6 -20.95 -3.13 -15.27
C GLY A 6 -19.92 -2.92 -16.39
N GLU A 7 -20.15 -1.93 -17.26
CA GLU A 7 -19.22 -1.58 -18.36
C GLU A 7 -18.16 -0.52 -17.97
N THR A 8 -18.30 0.12 -16.81
CA THR A 8 -17.39 1.20 -16.40
C THR A 8 -16.17 0.62 -15.68
N LYS A 9 -14.98 1.09 -16.06
CA LYS A 9 -13.70 0.69 -15.48
C LYS A 9 -13.00 1.87 -14.82
N TYR A 10 -12.56 1.66 -13.58
CA TYR A 10 -11.91 2.64 -12.73
C TYR A 10 -10.46 2.20 -12.47
N LYS A 11 -9.48 3.05 -12.79
CA LYS A 11 -8.07 2.77 -12.48
C LYS A 11 -7.87 2.99 -10.99
N LEU A 12 -7.54 1.92 -10.25
CA LEU A 12 -7.29 2.03 -8.82
C LEU A 12 -5.82 2.37 -8.57
N MET A 13 -4.91 1.45 -8.86
CA MET A 13 -3.47 1.61 -8.63
C MET A 13 -2.67 0.70 -9.55
N LYS A 14 -1.34 0.89 -9.57
CA LYS A 14 -0.40 0.02 -10.28
C LYS A 14 0.59 -0.61 -9.30
N ILE A 15 0.83 -1.90 -9.50
CA ILE A 15 1.92 -2.64 -8.86
C ILE A 15 3.03 -2.79 -9.89
N ILE A 16 4.25 -2.50 -9.47
CA ILE A 16 5.44 -2.51 -10.32
C ILE A 16 6.46 -3.42 -9.66
N PHE A 17 6.97 -4.40 -10.40
CA PHE A 17 8.13 -5.19 -10.00
C PHE A 17 9.34 -4.67 -10.76
N THR A 18 10.42 -4.36 -10.06
CA THR A 18 11.63 -3.77 -10.64
C THR A 18 12.76 -4.79 -10.73
N ASN A 19 13.71 -4.56 -11.64
CA ASN A 19 14.76 -5.53 -11.97
C ASN A 19 15.72 -5.84 -10.82
N ASP A 20 15.79 -4.99 -9.80
CA ASP A 20 16.55 -5.20 -8.57
C ASP A 20 15.84 -6.17 -7.59
N GLY A 21 14.62 -6.62 -7.91
CA GLY A 21 13.83 -7.50 -7.07
C GLY A 21 12.85 -6.76 -6.15
N SER A 22 12.80 -5.43 -6.20
CA SER A 22 11.87 -4.61 -5.43
C SER A 22 10.45 -4.69 -5.99
N TYR A 23 9.48 -4.26 -5.18
CA TYR A 23 8.15 -3.94 -5.67
C TYR A 23 7.76 -2.51 -5.25
N SER A 24 6.93 -1.87 -6.08
CA SER A 24 6.33 -0.58 -5.78
C SER A 24 4.83 -0.63 -6.00
N VAL A 25 4.09 0.14 -5.21
CA VAL A 25 2.64 0.33 -5.35
C VAL A 25 2.37 1.82 -5.46
N THR A 26 1.70 2.23 -6.53
CA THR A 26 1.35 3.65 -6.74
C THR A 26 0.23 4.07 -5.80
N ALA A 27 0.18 5.36 -5.48
CA ALA A 27 -1.02 5.98 -4.93
C ALA A 27 -2.24 5.74 -5.86
N PRO A 28 -3.48 5.85 -5.34
CA PRO A 28 -4.67 5.72 -6.15
C PRO A 28 -4.74 6.74 -7.28
N TYR A 29 -5.24 6.35 -8.45
CA TYR A 29 -5.39 7.26 -9.60
C TYR A 29 -6.64 8.15 -9.42
N HIS A 30 -6.52 9.20 -8.61
CA HIS A 30 -7.55 10.21 -8.35
C HIS A 30 -7.18 11.60 -8.90
N ASN A 31 -8.10 12.56 -8.77
CA ASN A 31 -7.88 13.95 -9.18
C ASN A 31 -7.23 14.84 -8.11
N GLU A 32 -7.16 14.40 -6.85
CA GLU A 32 -6.43 15.13 -5.81
C GLU A 32 -4.94 15.16 -6.14
N LYS A 33 -4.31 16.32 -5.95
CA LYS A 33 -2.89 16.54 -6.33
C LYS A 33 -1.99 16.86 -5.16
N LYS A 34 -2.54 16.87 -3.95
CA LYS A 34 -1.81 17.21 -2.74
C LYS A 34 -1.97 16.12 -1.71
N ALA A 35 -0.85 15.62 -1.22
CA ALA A 35 -0.80 14.61 -0.17
C ALA A 35 -0.15 15.16 1.08
N CYS A 36 -0.62 14.69 2.24
CA CYS A 36 0.18 14.68 3.47
C CYS A 36 0.86 13.32 3.59
N LEU A 37 2.18 13.28 3.67
CA LEU A 37 2.95 12.07 3.94
C LEU A 37 3.53 12.14 5.33
N PHE A 38 3.47 11.04 6.07
CA PHE A 38 3.98 11.02 7.43
C PHE A 38 4.47 9.67 7.93
N LYS A 39 5.30 9.74 8.98
CA LYS A 39 5.71 8.60 9.80
C LYS A 39 4.97 8.64 11.12
N ALA A 40 4.46 7.51 11.57
CA ALA A 40 3.86 7.40 12.89
C ALA A 40 4.26 6.11 13.60
N ALA A 41 4.46 6.21 14.92
CA ALA A 41 4.71 5.06 15.77
C ALA A 41 3.39 4.36 16.09
N VAL A 42 3.38 3.04 15.92
CA VAL A 42 2.29 2.15 16.32
C VAL A 42 2.73 1.43 17.60
N ASP A 43 1.93 1.55 18.66
CA ASP A 43 2.13 0.80 19.90
C ASP A 43 1.21 -0.42 19.92
N TYR A 44 1.79 -1.59 19.64
CA TYR A 44 1.06 -2.84 19.52
C TYR A 44 0.48 -3.33 20.86
N ARG A 45 0.92 -2.74 21.99
CA ARG A 45 0.41 -3.08 23.33
C ARG A 45 -0.90 -2.38 23.65
N LYS A 46 -1.13 -1.20 23.06
CA LYS A 46 -2.29 -0.36 23.37
C LYS A 46 -3.55 -0.80 22.64
N HIS A 47 -3.44 -1.64 21.61
CA HIS A 47 -4.53 -1.98 20.69
C HIS A 47 -5.25 -0.74 20.10
N GLU A 48 -4.63 0.43 20.17
CA GLU A 48 -5.17 1.70 19.67
C GLU A 48 -4.91 1.79 18.16
N GLN A 49 -5.96 2.11 17.40
CA GLN A 49 -5.90 2.28 15.94
C GLN A 49 -5.96 3.76 15.52
N PHE A 50 -6.05 4.68 16.49
CA PHE A 50 -6.13 6.11 16.22
C PHE A 50 -4.75 6.75 16.39
N LEU A 51 -4.21 7.26 15.30
CA LEU A 51 -2.98 8.05 15.30
C LEU A 51 -3.37 9.52 15.17
N SER A 52 -3.08 10.32 16.21
CA SER A 52 -3.18 11.76 16.07
C SER A 52 -2.06 12.26 15.16
N LEU A 53 -2.37 13.19 14.25
CA LEU A 53 -1.36 13.86 13.44
C LEU A 53 -0.35 14.64 14.30
N SER A 54 -0.69 14.98 15.55
CA SER A 54 0.26 15.59 16.50
C SER A 54 1.36 14.62 16.96
N ASP A 55 1.13 13.32 16.82
CA ASP A 55 2.00 12.26 17.38
C ASP A 55 2.87 11.62 16.30
N THR A 56 2.88 12.23 15.11
CA THR A 56 3.70 11.81 13.98
C THR A 56 5.17 12.16 14.21
N ILE A 57 6.05 11.27 13.77
CA ILE A 57 7.50 11.42 13.88
C ILE A 57 8.01 12.45 12.85
N ASP A 58 7.40 12.49 11.67
CA ASP A 58 7.77 13.37 10.56
C ASP A 58 6.57 13.52 9.61
N ASN A 59 6.32 14.73 9.11
CA ASN A 59 5.19 15.08 8.23
C ASN A 59 5.67 16.02 7.12
N VAL A 60 5.25 15.76 5.89
CA VAL A 60 5.56 16.61 4.73
C VAL A 60 4.36 16.75 3.80
N GLU A 61 4.33 17.87 3.08
CA GLU A 61 3.43 18.06 1.94
C GLU A 61 4.11 17.61 0.64
N LEU A 62 3.34 16.94 -0.23
CA LEU A 62 3.74 16.59 -1.59
C LEU A 62 2.71 17.11 -2.59
N ASP A 63 3.18 17.91 -3.57
CA ASP A 63 2.43 18.15 -4.80
C ASP A 63 2.68 16.99 -5.78
N ASP A 64 1.68 16.12 -5.93
CA ASP A 64 1.71 14.89 -6.74
C ASP A 64 1.02 15.10 -8.10
N ASP A 65 1.37 16.18 -8.80
CA ASP A 65 0.75 16.60 -10.07
C ASP A 65 0.78 15.51 -11.15
N ASP A 66 1.85 14.70 -11.15
CA ASP A 66 2.08 13.61 -12.11
C ASP A 66 1.55 12.25 -11.62
N LEU A 67 0.89 12.19 -10.45
CA LEU A 67 0.46 10.95 -9.77
C LEU A 67 1.61 9.93 -9.69
N ALA A 68 2.78 10.42 -9.27
CA ALA A 68 4.03 9.71 -9.27
C ALA A 68 4.37 9.10 -7.89
N LEU A 69 3.60 9.42 -6.83
CA LEU A 69 3.79 8.86 -5.50
C LEU A 69 3.64 7.33 -5.50
N LYS A 70 4.60 6.65 -4.85
CA LYS A 70 4.62 5.21 -4.65
C LYS A 70 5.20 4.85 -3.30
N ILE A 71 4.73 3.76 -2.71
CA ILE A 71 5.50 2.99 -1.72
C ILE A 71 6.43 2.08 -2.52
N SER A 72 7.70 2.04 -2.17
CA SER A 72 8.68 1.09 -2.71
C SER A 72 9.30 0.28 -1.59
N HIS A 73 9.31 -1.05 -1.76
CA HIS A 73 9.90 -2.00 -0.83
C HIS A 73 11.02 -2.78 -1.52
N HIS A 74 12.24 -2.56 -1.05
CA HIS A 74 13.46 -3.15 -1.61
C HIS A 74 13.77 -4.51 -1.00
N PRO A 75 14.53 -5.39 -1.68
CA PRO A 75 14.96 -6.68 -1.15
C PRO A 75 15.59 -6.63 0.24
N SER A 76 16.34 -5.57 0.54
CA SER A 76 16.99 -5.33 1.83
C SER A 76 16.02 -5.06 2.98
N GLY A 77 14.74 -4.80 2.68
CA GLY A 77 13.74 -4.33 3.63
C GLY A 77 13.64 -2.82 3.71
N PHE A 78 14.43 -2.07 2.94
CA PHE A 78 14.24 -0.62 2.85
C PHE A 78 12.85 -0.32 2.25
N LEU A 79 12.02 0.39 3.02
CA LEU A 79 10.64 0.70 2.68
C LEU A 79 10.43 2.20 2.75
N HIS A 80 10.00 2.83 1.66
CA HIS A 80 9.93 4.29 1.59
C HIS A 80 8.89 4.81 0.60
N PHE A 81 8.50 6.07 0.78
CA PHE A 81 7.87 6.83 -0.30
C PHE A 81 8.91 7.20 -1.35
N SER A 82 8.49 7.07 -2.60
CA SER A 82 9.29 7.31 -3.81
C SER A 82 8.41 7.92 -4.90
N GLY A 83 9.01 8.61 -5.85
CA GLY A 83 8.27 9.33 -6.88
C GLY A 83 9.08 10.52 -7.38
N LYS A 84 8.51 11.28 -8.32
CA LYS A 84 9.11 12.52 -8.77
C LYS A 84 9.16 13.50 -7.60
N GLY A 85 10.32 14.12 -7.37
CA GLY A 85 10.53 15.07 -6.27
C GLY A 85 10.84 14.43 -4.91
N ILE A 86 10.59 13.13 -4.71
CA ILE A 86 10.78 12.46 -3.42
C ILE A 86 12.19 11.87 -3.29
N THR A 87 12.99 12.42 -2.37
CA THR A 87 14.37 11.96 -2.12
C THR A 87 14.50 11.19 -0.80
N SER A 88 13.83 10.05 -0.70
CA SER A 88 14.09 9.08 0.36
C SER A 88 15.16 8.09 -0.11
N ARG A 89 16.18 7.83 0.71
CA ARG A 89 17.30 6.93 0.35
C ARG A 89 17.82 6.16 1.56
N GLN A 90 18.49 5.04 1.29
CA GLN A 90 19.31 4.32 2.23
C GLN A 90 20.77 4.42 1.78
N ASP A 91 21.62 4.99 2.63
CA ASP A 91 23.06 5.10 2.40
C ASP A 91 23.74 3.73 2.66
N ALA A 92 24.98 3.56 2.20
CA ALA A 92 25.69 2.26 2.25
C ALA A 92 25.95 1.74 3.68
N ASP A 93 25.94 2.63 4.68
CA ASP A 93 26.05 2.31 6.10
C ASP A 93 24.70 1.88 6.72
N GLY A 94 23.62 1.87 5.93
CA GLY A 94 22.26 1.55 6.34
C GLY A 94 21.44 2.75 6.80
N THR A 95 22.04 3.96 6.87
CA THR A 95 21.35 5.18 7.30
C THR A 95 20.23 5.54 6.33
N ILE A 96 19.01 5.74 6.85
CA ILE A 96 17.85 6.12 6.04
C ILE A 96 17.58 7.63 6.17
N THR A 97 17.52 8.32 5.03
CA THR A 97 17.15 9.74 4.94
C THR A 97 15.79 9.88 4.23
N GLY A 98 15.00 10.88 4.62
CA GLY A 98 13.67 11.16 4.07
C GLY A 98 12.58 10.29 4.70
N ILE A 99 11.48 10.09 3.97
CA ILE A 99 10.35 9.28 4.44
C ILE A 99 10.54 7.82 4.03
N GLY A 100 11.41 7.15 4.77
CA GLY A 100 11.60 5.71 4.74
C GLY A 100 11.87 5.13 6.12
N ILE A 101 11.80 3.81 6.21
CA ILE A 101 12.02 2.98 7.40
C ILE A 101 12.69 1.67 6.99
N GLN A 102 13.31 0.98 7.95
CA GLN A 102 13.83 -0.36 7.74
C GLN A 102 12.75 -1.38 8.11
N SER A 103 12.12 -1.98 7.10
CA SER A 103 11.17 -3.07 7.28
C SER A 103 11.84 -4.44 7.13
N TRP A 104 11.03 -5.49 7.09
CA TRP A 104 11.48 -6.87 6.91
C TRP A 104 12.05 -7.08 5.50
N PRO A 105 13.13 -7.85 5.32
CA PRO A 105 13.66 -8.13 4.00
C PRO A 105 12.69 -9.02 3.20
N LEU A 106 12.60 -8.82 1.89
CA LEU A 106 11.68 -9.60 1.03
C LEU A 106 11.99 -11.10 1.02
N SER A 107 13.21 -11.50 1.41
CA SER A 107 13.59 -12.91 1.60
C SER A 107 12.94 -13.55 2.84
N ALA A 108 12.49 -12.74 3.79
CA ALA A 108 11.87 -13.20 5.04
C ALA A 108 10.66 -12.32 5.42
N PRO A 109 9.58 -12.33 4.60
CA PRO A 109 8.37 -11.56 4.91
C PRO A 109 7.71 -12.03 6.20
N VAL A 110 7.06 -11.07 6.86
CA VAL A 110 6.32 -11.27 8.11
C VAL A 110 4.82 -11.48 7.83
N PRO A 111 4.07 -12.08 8.77
CA PRO A 111 2.61 -12.16 8.65
C PRO A 111 1.95 -10.78 8.64
N GLY A 112 0.91 -10.62 7.82
CA GLY A 112 0.10 -9.40 7.72
C GLY A 112 0.25 -8.67 6.38
N PRO A 113 -0.54 -7.59 6.16
CA PRO A 113 -0.44 -6.78 4.95
C PRO A 113 0.91 -6.07 4.87
N ALA A 114 1.54 -6.14 3.71
CA ALA A 114 2.72 -5.36 3.35
C ALA A 114 2.37 -3.90 3.00
N PHE A 115 1.15 -3.68 2.52
CA PHE A 115 0.56 -2.35 2.33
C PHE A 115 -0.96 -2.41 2.46
N TYR A 116 -1.55 -1.25 2.71
CA TYR A 116 -2.98 -1.04 2.78
C TYR A 116 -3.34 0.22 1.99
N VAL A 117 -4.43 0.15 1.23
CA VAL A 117 -4.99 1.28 0.47
C VAL A 117 -6.46 1.39 0.78
N LYS A 118 -6.91 2.59 1.12
CA LYS A 118 -8.33 2.92 1.25
C LYS A 118 -8.71 3.96 0.21
N ILE A 119 -9.82 3.69 -0.46
CA ILE A 119 -10.46 4.59 -1.42
C ILE A 119 -11.88 4.79 -0.92
N LYS A 120 -12.21 5.98 -0.43
CA LYS A 120 -13.53 6.26 0.16
C LYS A 120 -14.66 6.21 -0.87
N ASN A 121 -14.38 6.66 -2.10
CA ASN A 121 -15.32 6.58 -3.20
C ASN A 121 -14.60 6.19 -4.49
N TYR A 122 -14.73 4.93 -4.92
CA TYR A 122 -14.06 4.48 -6.15
C TYR A 122 -14.54 5.23 -7.41
N GLN A 123 -15.70 5.88 -7.36
CA GLN A 123 -16.27 6.59 -8.51
C GLN A 123 -15.48 7.86 -8.86
N ASP A 124 -14.69 8.36 -7.92
CA ASP A 124 -13.83 9.54 -8.09
C ASP A 124 -12.47 9.19 -8.72
N MET A 125 -12.22 7.91 -8.98
CA MET A 125 -11.03 7.43 -9.70
C MET A 125 -11.08 7.77 -11.18
N ILE A 126 -9.90 7.89 -11.79
CA ILE A 126 -9.74 8.06 -13.23
C ILE A 126 -10.36 6.87 -13.96
N LYS A 127 -11.34 7.17 -14.81
CA LYS A 127 -12.00 6.18 -15.68
C LYS A 127 -11.09 5.77 -16.83
N THR A 128 -11.26 4.56 -17.33
CA THR A 128 -10.55 4.08 -18.52
C THR A 128 -11.44 3.21 -19.39
N ALA A 129 -11.28 3.29 -20.71
CA ALA A 129 -11.98 2.41 -21.64
C ALA A 129 -11.20 1.11 -21.91
N GLN A 130 -9.91 1.07 -21.54
CA GLN A 130 -8.99 0.00 -21.92
C GLN A 130 -8.54 -0.78 -20.69
N SER A 131 -8.39 -2.09 -20.88
CA SER A 131 -7.70 -2.99 -19.97
C SER A 131 -6.75 -3.84 -20.80
N GLY A 132 -5.47 -3.85 -20.45
CA GLY A 132 -4.45 -4.69 -21.09
C GLY A 132 -4.41 -6.10 -20.51
N ALA A 133 -3.63 -6.97 -21.13
CA ALA A 133 -3.44 -8.35 -20.66
C ALA A 133 -2.72 -8.41 -19.29
N GLU A 134 -1.99 -7.37 -18.92
CA GLU A 134 -1.29 -7.25 -17.63
C GLU A 134 -2.15 -6.62 -16.53
N ASP A 135 -3.35 -6.15 -16.85
CA ASP A 135 -4.24 -5.54 -15.88
C ASP A 135 -5.02 -6.60 -15.09
N LEU A 136 -4.88 -6.57 -13.77
CA LEU A 136 -5.84 -7.21 -12.89
C LEU A 136 -7.15 -6.41 -12.92
N CYS A 137 -8.17 -6.96 -13.59
CA CYS A 137 -9.54 -6.45 -13.59
C CYS A 137 -10.38 -7.21 -12.56
N VAL A 138 -10.96 -6.49 -11.61
CA VAL A 138 -11.81 -7.05 -10.56
C VAL A 138 -13.21 -6.48 -10.71
N ASN A 139 -14.21 -7.36 -10.80
CA ASN A 139 -15.61 -6.96 -10.88
C ASN A 139 -16.11 -6.62 -9.47
N LEU A 140 -16.70 -5.45 -9.29
CA LEU A 140 -17.21 -4.97 -8.02
C LEU A 140 -18.23 -5.95 -7.43
N GLU A 141 -19.07 -6.53 -8.29
CA GLU A 141 -20.12 -7.49 -7.94
C GLU A 141 -19.55 -8.80 -7.35
N THR A 142 -18.24 -9.05 -7.49
CA THR A 142 -17.57 -10.25 -6.94
C THR A 142 -16.95 -10.01 -5.57
N ILE A 143 -16.80 -8.75 -5.15
CA ILE A 143 -16.11 -8.36 -3.92
C ILE A 143 -16.99 -7.55 -2.96
N SER A 144 -18.15 -7.07 -3.42
CA SER A 144 -19.08 -6.28 -2.62
C SER A 144 -20.33 -7.08 -2.29
N ALA A 145 -20.70 -7.12 -1.01
CA ALA A 145 -22.02 -7.60 -0.59
C ALA A 145 -23.11 -6.54 -0.78
N ASP A 146 -22.73 -5.27 -0.91
CA ASP A 146 -23.60 -4.11 -1.09
C ASP A 146 -23.09 -3.27 -2.27
N GLU A 147 -23.81 -3.28 -3.39
CA GLU A 147 -23.40 -2.58 -4.62
C GLU A 147 -23.42 -1.04 -4.51
N ASP A 148 -24.09 -0.51 -3.48
CA ASP A 148 -24.14 0.91 -3.18
C ASP A 148 -22.92 1.37 -2.39
N ASN A 149 -22.17 0.42 -1.81
CA ASN A 149 -20.94 0.74 -1.10
C ASN A 149 -19.84 1.17 -2.08
N THR A 150 -19.41 2.42 -1.93
CA THR A 150 -18.37 3.03 -2.77
C THR A 150 -16.97 2.97 -2.17
N ASN A 151 -16.85 2.56 -0.89
CA ASN A 151 -15.55 2.42 -0.25
C ASN A 151 -14.89 1.13 -0.71
N THR A 152 -13.65 1.24 -1.17
CA THR A 152 -12.83 0.10 -1.60
C THR A 152 -11.56 0.06 -0.79
N ILE A 153 -11.27 -1.12 -0.25
CA ILE A 153 -10.03 -1.41 0.47
C ILE A 153 -9.22 -2.42 -0.33
N VAL A 154 -7.91 -2.19 -0.37
CA VAL A 154 -6.93 -3.09 -0.98
C VAL A 154 -5.82 -3.36 0.02
N GLU A 155 -5.70 -4.62 0.43
CA GLU A 155 -4.62 -5.08 1.29
C GLU A 155 -3.70 -5.98 0.48
N GLY A 156 -2.42 -5.63 0.41
CA GLY A 156 -1.44 -6.43 -0.31
C GLY A 156 -0.58 -7.23 0.66
N PHE A 157 -0.51 -8.54 0.45
CA PHE A 157 0.31 -9.47 1.23
C PHE A 157 1.49 -9.91 0.38
N PHE A 158 2.71 -9.76 0.89
CA PHE A 158 3.89 -10.29 0.21
C PHE A 158 4.06 -11.78 0.51
N ILE A 159 3.97 -12.59 -0.54
CA ILE A 159 3.94 -14.05 -0.45
C ILE A 159 5.24 -14.60 -1.05
N ARG A 160 5.91 -15.47 -0.29
CA ARG A 160 7.18 -16.07 -0.72
C ARG A 160 7.02 -16.86 -2.01
N GLN A 161 8.06 -16.82 -2.84
CA GLN A 161 8.09 -17.46 -4.15
C GLN A 161 7.72 -18.96 -4.11
N GLN A 162 8.11 -19.68 -3.05
CA GLN A 162 7.85 -21.11 -2.92
C GLN A 162 6.35 -21.44 -2.80
N SER A 163 5.53 -20.47 -2.41
CA SER A 163 4.07 -20.63 -2.30
C SER A 163 3.36 -20.61 -3.65
N GLN A 164 4.06 -20.40 -4.77
CA GLN A 164 3.48 -20.47 -6.11
C GLN A 164 2.74 -21.77 -6.40
N ARG A 165 3.18 -22.89 -5.80
CA ARG A 165 2.53 -24.20 -5.94
C ARG A 165 1.11 -24.27 -5.38
N TYR A 166 0.69 -23.26 -4.62
CA TYR A 166 -0.65 -23.14 -4.06
C TYR A 166 -1.55 -22.16 -4.83
N ILE A 167 -1.04 -21.59 -5.93
CA ILE A 167 -1.84 -20.73 -6.80
C ILE A 167 -2.83 -21.60 -7.59
N TYR A 168 -4.08 -21.17 -7.62
CA TYR A 168 -5.14 -21.80 -8.42
C TYR A 168 -5.81 -20.77 -9.33
N LYS A 169 -6.52 -21.25 -10.35
CA LYS A 169 -7.22 -20.40 -11.32
C LYS A 169 -8.74 -20.55 -11.17
N GLU A 170 -9.43 -19.43 -11.28
CA GLU A 170 -10.89 -19.38 -11.26
C GLU A 170 -11.34 -18.23 -12.16
N ASN A 171 -12.27 -18.47 -13.09
CA ASN A 171 -12.77 -17.48 -14.05
C ASN A 171 -11.66 -16.70 -14.79
N GLY A 172 -10.56 -17.39 -15.12
CA GLY A 172 -9.41 -16.79 -15.83
C GLY A 172 -8.46 -15.97 -14.96
N LEU A 173 -8.76 -15.76 -13.67
CA LEU A 173 -7.90 -15.04 -12.71
C LEU A 173 -7.13 -16.03 -11.82
N GLU A 174 -5.95 -15.61 -11.37
CA GLU A 174 -5.12 -16.38 -10.44
C GLU A 174 -5.39 -15.96 -8.98
N TYR A 175 -5.49 -16.94 -8.10
CA TYR A 175 -5.79 -16.76 -6.69
C TYR A 175 -4.87 -17.59 -5.80
N ILE A 176 -4.75 -17.17 -4.54
CA ILE A 176 -4.14 -17.93 -3.46
C ILE A 176 -4.93 -17.69 -2.16
N SER A 177 -5.03 -18.71 -1.32
CA SER A 177 -5.70 -18.60 -0.03
C SER A 177 -4.69 -18.34 1.09
N LEU A 178 -5.00 -17.41 1.99
CA LEU A 178 -4.19 -17.09 3.17
C LEU A 178 -5.06 -17.20 4.43
N ILE A 179 -4.49 -17.76 5.49
CA ILE A 179 -5.15 -17.81 6.80
C ILE A 179 -4.87 -16.49 7.54
N HIS A 180 -5.92 -15.72 7.80
CA HIS A 180 -5.87 -14.52 8.64
C HIS A 180 -5.60 -14.89 10.10
N SER A 181 -5.05 -13.97 10.90
CA SER A 181 -4.74 -14.19 12.32
C SER A 181 -5.98 -14.55 13.16
N SER A 182 -7.18 -14.14 12.71
CA SER A 182 -8.46 -14.53 13.32
C SER A 182 -8.94 -15.94 12.97
N GLY A 183 -8.21 -16.69 12.13
CA GLY A 183 -8.57 -18.02 11.66
C GLY A 183 -9.43 -18.05 10.39
N VAL A 184 -9.80 -16.89 9.85
CA VAL A 184 -10.56 -16.78 8.58
C VAL A 184 -9.65 -17.07 7.39
N ILE A 185 -10.16 -17.77 6.37
CA ILE A 185 -9.45 -17.98 5.11
C ILE A 185 -9.81 -16.86 4.13
N MET A 186 -8.83 -16.04 3.78
CA MET A 186 -8.95 -14.98 2.79
C MET A 186 -8.57 -15.51 1.40
N LYS A 187 -9.38 -15.19 0.39
CA LYS A 187 -9.06 -15.43 -1.02
C LYS A 187 -8.41 -14.19 -1.61
N LEU A 188 -7.17 -14.32 -2.07
CA LEU A 188 -6.35 -13.21 -2.55
C LEU A 188 -6.13 -13.32 -4.06
N HIS A 189 -6.30 -12.22 -4.79
CA HIS A 189 -5.90 -12.12 -6.19
C HIS A 189 -4.37 -12.12 -6.31
N VAL A 190 -3.82 -12.94 -7.19
CA VAL A 190 -2.37 -13.04 -7.38
C VAL A 190 -1.89 -11.99 -8.38
N VAL A 191 -0.87 -11.22 -7.99
CA VAL A 191 -0.13 -10.29 -8.84
C VAL A 191 1.35 -10.63 -8.75
N ARG A 192 1.94 -11.05 -9.88
CA ARG A 192 3.31 -11.56 -9.93
C ARG A 192 4.07 -11.07 -11.17
N PRO A 193 5.39 -10.91 -11.10
CA PRO A 193 6.20 -10.59 -12.27
C PRO A 193 6.26 -11.77 -13.24
N ALA A 194 6.44 -11.48 -14.53
CA ALA A 194 6.54 -12.50 -15.58
C ALA A 194 7.68 -13.50 -15.32
N LYS A 195 8.82 -13.02 -14.80
CA LYS A 195 9.99 -13.83 -14.42
C LYS A 195 10.10 -13.97 -12.90
N ILE A 196 9.10 -14.57 -12.28
CA ILE A 196 9.03 -14.74 -10.81
C ILE A 196 10.26 -15.39 -10.17
N ASN A 197 11.04 -16.19 -10.91
CA ASN A 197 12.28 -16.78 -10.40
C ASN A 197 13.41 -15.78 -10.12
N GLN A 198 13.24 -14.52 -10.50
CA GLN A 198 14.17 -13.42 -10.21
C GLN A 198 13.78 -12.64 -8.95
N TYR A 199 12.69 -13.03 -8.27
CA TYR A 199 12.11 -12.29 -7.15
C TYR A 199 11.94 -13.21 -5.94
N PHE A 200 12.00 -12.65 -4.74
CA PHE A 200 11.77 -13.41 -3.50
C PHE A 200 10.30 -13.82 -3.30
N GLY A 201 9.38 -13.23 -4.06
CA GLY A 201 7.96 -13.45 -3.89
C GLY A 201 7.10 -12.73 -4.91
N PHE A 202 5.81 -12.67 -4.59
CA PHE A 202 4.75 -12.01 -5.34
C PHE A 202 3.73 -11.42 -4.37
N LEU A 203 2.73 -10.70 -4.88
CA LEU A 203 1.69 -10.09 -4.06
C LEU A 203 0.38 -10.86 -4.18
N GLY A 204 -0.24 -11.16 -3.03
CA GLY A 204 -1.65 -11.54 -2.95
C GLY A 204 -2.46 -10.32 -2.51
N LEU A 205 -3.51 -9.97 -3.24
CA LEU A 205 -4.35 -8.81 -2.95
C LEU A 205 -5.71 -9.24 -2.41
N HIS A 206 -6.03 -8.81 -1.20
CA HIS A 206 -7.38 -8.85 -0.68
C HIS A 206 -8.07 -7.55 -1.08
N ILE A 207 -9.19 -7.64 -1.79
CA ILE A 207 -9.94 -6.48 -2.28
C ILE A 207 -11.37 -6.66 -1.82
N HIS A 208 -11.88 -5.70 -1.07
CA HIS A 208 -13.22 -5.75 -0.51
C HIS A 208 -13.79 -4.34 -0.36
N THR A 209 -15.10 -4.26 -0.18
CA THR A 209 -15.80 -3.03 0.17
C THR A 209 -16.16 -3.04 1.66
N GLU A 210 -16.14 -1.87 2.29
CA GLU A 210 -16.48 -1.73 3.71
C GLU A 210 -17.55 -0.65 3.88
N ALA A 211 -18.67 -0.96 4.54
CA ALA A 211 -19.67 0.06 4.84
C ALA A 211 -19.05 1.03 5.86
N LEU A 212 -18.98 2.32 5.52
CA LEU A 212 -18.41 3.33 6.40
C LEU A 212 -19.16 3.37 7.73
N ASN A 213 -18.54 2.81 8.76
CA ASN A 213 -18.94 2.93 10.16
C ASN A 213 -17.85 3.68 10.95
N SER A 214 -17.28 4.77 10.43
CA SER A 214 -16.42 5.61 11.29
C SER A 214 -16.25 7.07 10.87
N SER A 215 -16.15 7.88 11.91
CA SER A 215 -15.97 9.32 12.06
C SER A 215 -14.63 9.90 11.58
N LEU A 216 -13.85 9.16 10.78
CA LEU A 216 -12.61 9.64 10.18
C LEU A 216 -12.93 10.35 8.85
N THR A 217 -13.38 11.59 8.97
CA THR A 217 -14.06 12.36 7.92
C THR A 217 -13.16 13.09 6.92
N TYR A 218 -11.83 13.02 7.03
CA TYR A 218 -10.98 14.02 6.35
C TYR A 218 -10.26 13.52 5.09
N ALA A 219 -9.78 12.27 5.04
CA ALA A 219 -9.06 11.76 3.88
C ALA A 219 -9.99 10.95 2.96
N GLU A 220 -10.00 11.31 1.68
CA GLU A 220 -10.73 10.60 0.62
C GLU A 220 -9.96 9.36 0.16
N TYR A 221 -8.63 9.44 0.18
CA TYR A 221 -7.74 8.33 -0.17
C TYR A 221 -6.62 8.24 0.85
N SER A 222 -6.30 7.02 1.28
CA SER A 222 -5.16 6.80 2.15
C SER A 222 -4.37 5.56 1.77
N PHE A 223 -3.11 5.60 2.13
CA PHE A 223 -2.13 4.59 1.78
C PHE A 223 -1.20 4.39 2.96
N SER A 224 -0.93 3.15 3.33
CA SER A 224 -0.01 2.85 4.42
C SER A 224 0.82 1.60 4.17
N THR A 225 1.94 1.52 4.86
CA THR A 225 2.86 0.38 4.81
C THR A 225 2.64 -0.60 5.96
N SER A 226 3.22 -1.80 5.85
CA SER A 226 3.59 -2.56 7.05
C SER A 226 4.53 -1.78 7.95
N SER A 227 4.60 -2.14 9.22
CA SER A 227 5.58 -1.55 10.12
C SER A 227 7.01 -1.96 9.78
N GLY A 228 7.92 -1.02 9.99
CA GLY A 228 9.36 -1.20 10.07
C GLY A 228 9.89 -0.61 11.37
N ASP A 229 11.21 -0.57 11.54
CA ASP A 229 11.89 -0.06 12.73
C ASP A 229 11.28 -0.65 14.03
N VAL A 230 10.97 -1.96 13.99
CA VAL A 230 10.21 -2.63 15.03
C VAL A 230 11.05 -2.87 16.27
N VAL A 231 10.43 -2.70 17.44
CA VAL A 231 11.00 -3.06 18.73
C VAL A 231 10.21 -4.24 19.27
N CYS A 232 10.92 -5.31 19.64
CA CYS A 232 10.33 -6.47 20.28
C CYS A 232 10.80 -6.65 21.72
N ASP A 233 10.03 -7.39 22.52
CA ASP A 233 10.49 -7.87 23.83
C ASP A 233 11.47 -9.04 23.71
N GLU A 234 11.92 -9.55 24.86
CA GLU A 234 12.79 -10.72 24.98
C GLU A 234 12.19 -12.01 24.38
N ASN A 235 10.86 -12.07 24.25
CA ASN A 235 10.11 -13.19 23.67
C ASN A 235 9.78 -12.97 22.18
N LYS A 236 10.37 -11.94 21.55
CA LYS A 236 10.13 -11.53 20.16
C LYS A 236 8.69 -11.09 19.87
N GLN A 237 7.93 -10.69 20.89
CA GLN A 237 6.63 -10.05 20.70
C GLN A 237 6.82 -8.60 20.28
N LEU A 238 6.08 -8.15 19.27
CA LEU A 238 6.14 -6.75 18.82
C LEU A 238 5.60 -5.83 19.91
N LEU A 239 6.41 -4.83 20.29
CA LEU A 239 6.02 -3.77 21.22
C LEU A 239 5.63 -2.52 20.44
N THR A 240 6.52 -2.06 19.55
CA THR A 240 6.29 -0.87 18.73
C THR A 240 6.81 -1.08 17.31
N GLY A 241 6.30 -0.29 16.38
CA GLY A 241 6.83 -0.18 15.02
C GLY A 241 6.54 1.19 14.43
N THR A 242 7.17 1.52 13.33
CA THR A 242 6.91 2.75 12.58
C THR A 242 6.23 2.40 11.26
N CYS A 243 5.16 3.11 10.91
CA CYS A 243 4.48 2.98 9.63
C CYS A 243 4.61 4.28 8.83
N LEU A 244 4.61 4.15 7.50
CA LEU A 244 4.48 5.26 6.58
C LEU A 244 3.01 5.40 6.18
N TYR A 245 2.53 6.64 6.11
CA TYR A 245 1.16 6.97 5.71
C TYR A 245 1.17 8.09 4.67
N ALA A 246 0.26 7.99 3.70
CA ALA A 246 -0.09 9.07 2.80
C ALA A 246 -1.60 9.29 2.84
N MET A 247 -2.02 10.54 2.84
CA MET A 247 -3.44 10.92 2.85
C MET A 247 -3.71 12.00 1.81
N TYR A 248 -4.80 11.82 1.07
CA TYR A 248 -5.32 12.75 0.07
C TYR A 248 -6.78 13.13 0.39
N PRO A 249 -7.17 14.40 0.22
CA PRO A 249 -6.26 15.55 0.01
C PRO A 249 -5.35 15.76 1.23
N ASN A 250 -4.43 16.73 1.18
CA ASN A 250 -3.72 17.15 2.39
C ASN A 250 -4.76 17.62 3.43
N ILE A 251 -4.91 16.84 4.51
CA ILE A 251 -5.89 17.09 5.58
C ILE A 251 -5.38 18.03 6.67
N THR A 252 -4.12 18.49 6.56
CA THR A 252 -3.50 19.35 7.56
C THR A 252 -3.70 20.82 7.18
N ASN A 253 -4.06 21.64 8.17
CA ASN A 253 -4.08 23.10 8.02
C ASN A 253 -2.71 23.73 8.36
N GLU A 254 -1.72 22.89 8.68
CA GLU A 254 -0.39 23.32 9.09
C GLU A 254 0.52 23.47 7.87
N LYS A 255 1.44 24.44 7.94
CA LYS A 255 2.45 24.62 6.90
C LYS A 255 3.56 23.57 7.11
N LEU A 256 3.39 22.43 6.45
CA LEU A 256 4.38 21.35 6.49
C LEU A 256 5.59 21.67 5.59
N PRO A 257 6.80 21.17 5.94
CA PRO A 257 7.92 21.18 5.01
C PRO A 257 7.56 20.41 3.74
N SER A 258 7.96 20.93 2.58
CA SER A 258 7.70 20.25 1.32
C SER A 258 8.74 19.15 1.09
N LEU A 259 8.27 17.98 0.66
CA LEU A 259 9.16 16.92 0.20
C LEU A 259 9.67 17.17 -1.23
N ASN A 260 9.08 18.13 -1.96
CA ASN A 260 9.60 18.65 -3.23
C ASN A 260 10.89 19.43 -2.96
N TRP A 261 11.97 18.73 -2.60
CA TRP A 261 13.25 19.39 -2.34
C TRP A 261 13.79 19.91 -3.67
N PRO A 262 14.18 21.20 -3.79
CA PRO A 262 14.79 21.68 -5.02
C PRO A 262 16.03 20.82 -5.31
N PRO A 263 16.32 20.48 -6.58
CA PRO A 263 17.64 19.97 -6.91
C PRO A 263 18.65 20.98 -6.36
N LYS A 264 19.60 20.53 -5.55
CA LYS A 264 20.76 21.37 -5.21
C LYS A 264 21.34 21.83 -6.55
N LEU A 265 21.21 23.13 -6.83
CA LEU A 265 21.93 23.80 -7.93
C LEU A 265 23.43 23.59 -7.76
#